data_AF-A0A9Q1ZAP8-F1
#
_entry.id   AF-A0A9Q1ZAP8-F1
#
_cell.length_a   1.000
_cell.length_b   1.000
_cell.length_c   1.000
_cell.angle_alpha   90.00
_cell.angle_beta   90.00
_cell.angle_gamma   90.00
#
_symmetry.space_group_name_H-M   'P 1'
#
loop_
_entity.id
_entity.type
_entity.pdbx_description
1 polymer ?
#
loop_
_entity_poly.entity_id
_entity_poly.type
_entity_poly.pdbx_seq_one_letter_code
_entity_poly.pdbx_strand_id
1 'polypeptide(L)'
;MTERKRNPKLQELFDKGIPVYSYSKLCSWHGCKYNYYQAYILHSRSKDNIYNSIGTVVHDDLEKIYHNEQTLRQAKKNFNNTIKECEDKGIKFPSNPPTTKINYIKNMNHFFDNYKILNTQMQTEQFVLYKIPKIEKPKDDEDYIWVQMYVDSIMPIYENGEFKSVIINDWKTSSKFTKKELLDKGRQLIIYKLGVEQMTGVPVSKVGWTMLKYVYSCYKTKGSKANPPKTKKSLQQRKDGVKFLKKRLVDEYIKMGYDTIEAELTVGKMVNNNDLSSLPNELKNKYWIEDCFLEYEFDDEILEECNNWIKNTVKEIENTQTNVNNFPPKQITNDDNYFCFNLCGRPDCIHLLKYKKENANKFKKEQKTKEIDNKLKNKITMDIDSLFKK
;
A
#
# COMPACT_ATOMS: atom_id res chain seq x y z
N MET A 1 18.04 -10.23 -5.56
CA MET A 1 18.60 -8.89 -5.30
C MET A 1 20.02 -8.86 -5.82
N THR A 2 20.24 -8.16 -6.92
CA THR A 2 21.58 -7.78 -7.40
C THR A 2 22.24 -6.93 -6.32
N GLU A 3 23.53 -7.18 -6.06
CA GLU A 3 24.30 -6.44 -5.05
C GLU A 3 24.43 -4.97 -5.49
N ARG A 4 23.56 -4.09 -4.98
CA ARG A 4 23.56 -2.66 -5.34
C ARG A 4 24.85 -2.05 -4.77
N LYS A 5 25.70 -1.47 -5.64
CA LYS A 5 26.91 -0.74 -5.22
C LYS A 5 26.50 0.35 -4.22
N ARG A 6 27.03 0.30 -2.99
CA ARG A 6 26.69 1.29 -1.96
C ARG A 6 27.07 2.69 -2.42
N ASN A 7 26.20 3.65 -2.15
CA ASN A 7 26.48 5.06 -2.40
C ASN A 7 27.76 5.48 -1.65
N PRO A 8 28.74 6.15 -2.29
CA PRO A 8 30.01 6.49 -1.66
C PRO A 8 29.86 7.28 -0.36
N LYS A 9 28.94 8.26 -0.33
CA LYS A 9 28.70 9.08 0.87
C LYS A 9 28.10 8.26 2.00
N LEU A 10 27.20 7.32 1.69
CA LEU A 10 26.65 6.42 2.70
C LEU A 10 27.75 5.56 3.34
N GLN A 11 28.69 5.06 2.55
CA GLN A 11 29.80 4.28 3.06
C GLN A 11 30.72 5.14 3.94
N GLU A 12 31.05 6.37 3.51
CA GLU A 12 31.84 7.34 4.29
C GLU A 12 31.21 7.61 5.67
N LEU A 13 29.89 7.81 5.73
CA LEU A 13 29.19 8.03 7.01
C LEU A 13 29.32 6.83 7.95
N PHE A 14 29.18 5.62 7.42
CA PHE A 14 29.36 4.40 8.22
C PHE A 14 30.81 4.21 8.69
N ASP A 15 31.79 4.52 7.85
CA ASP A 15 33.21 4.44 8.19
C ASP A 15 33.57 5.43 9.31
N LYS A 16 32.90 6.58 9.38
CA LYS A 16 32.99 7.56 10.48
C LYS A 16 32.16 7.21 11.72
N GLY A 17 31.41 6.10 11.70
CA GLY A 17 30.51 5.73 12.80
C GLY A 17 29.28 6.63 12.93
N ILE A 18 28.95 7.42 11.90
CA ILE A 18 27.81 8.34 11.92
C ILE A 18 26.52 7.55 11.63
N PRO A 19 25.52 7.61 12.53
CA PRO A 19 24.27 6.89 12.34
C PRO A 19 23.49 7.40 11.12
N VAL A 20 23.03 6.47 10.28
CA VAL A 20 22.08 6.75 9.21
C VAL A 20 20.74 6.09 9.52
N TYR A 21 19.68 6.89 9.44
CA TYR A 21 18.30 6.50 9.71
C TYR A 21 17.57 6.16 8.42
N SER A 22 16.41 5.52 8.55
CA SER A 22 15.46 5.34 7.44
C SER A 22 14.05 5.56 7.96
N TYR A 23 13.12 5.88 7.07
CA TYR A 23 11.71 6.04 7.44
C TYR A 23 11.18 4.80 8.20
N SER A 24 11.50 3.59 7.74
CA SER A 24 11.12 2.36 8.43
C SER A 24 11.71 2.23 9.85
N LYS A 25 12.96 2.67 10.04
CA LYS A 25 13.60 2.70 11.37
C LYS A 25 12.89 3.67 12.31
N LEU A 26 12.63 4.89 11.84
CA LEU A 26 11.92 5.92 12.61
C LEU A 26 10.48 5.51 12.92
N CYS A 27 9.75 4.94 11.96
CA CYS A 27 8.40 4.45 12.19
C CYS A 27 8.34 3.24 13.14
N SER A 28 9.34 2.36 13.13
CA SER A 28 9.37 1.24 14.07
C SER A 28 9.44 1.71 15.53
N TRP A 29 10.06 2.87 15.79
CA TRP A 29 10.12 3.48 17.13
C TRP A 29 8.72 3.78 17.66
N HIS A 30 7.90 4.46 16.86
CA HIS A 30 6.53 4.84 17.21
C HIS A 30 5.54 3.67 17.12
N GLY A 31 5.80 2.69 16.25
CA GLY A 31 4.95 1.53 16.09
C GLY A 31 5.05 0.54 17.25
N CYS A 32 6.27 0.17 17.65
CA CYS A 32 6.54 -0.73 18.76
C CYS A 32 8.03 -0.63 19.14
N LYS A 33 8.35 0.05 20.26
CA LYS A 33 9.75 0.21 20.72
C LYS A 33 10.43 -1.14 20.97
N TYR A 34 9.73 -2.15 21.47
CA TYR A 34 10.28 -3.51 21.56
C TYR A 34 10.67 -4.09 20.19
N ASN A 35 9.87 -3.88 19.15
CA ASN A 35 10.23 -4.31 17.80
C ASN A 35 11.46 -3.55 17.26
N TYR A 36 11.56 -2.25 17.58
CA TYR A 36 12.72 -1.45 17.27
C TYR A 36 13.98 -2.02 17.94
N TYR A 37 13.92 -2.31 19.24
CA TYR A 37 15.01 -2.91 19.99
C TYR A 37 15.50 -4.22 19.35
N GLN A 38 14.57 -5.14 19.07
CA GLN A 38 14.90 -6.40 18.42
C GLN A 38 15.53 -6.18 17.04
N ALA A 39 15.00 -5.28 16.21
CA ALA A 39 15.44 -5.12 14.82
C ALA A 39 16.73 -4.31 14.66
N TYR A 40 16.91 -3.25 15.45
CA TYR A 40 17.95 -2.24 15.22
C TYR A 40 19.01 -2.18 16.31
N ILE A 41 18.75 -2.73 17.50
CA ILE A 41 19.75 -2.83 18.58
C ILE A 41 20.31 -4.25 18.63
N LEU A 42 19.46 -5.27 18.60
CA LEU A 42 19.88 -6.68 18.62
C LEU A 42 20.09 -7.28 17.23
N HIS A 43 19.74 -6.56 16.16
CA HIS A 43 19.82 -7.03 14.78
C HIS A 43 19.10 -8.37 14.53
N SER A 44 18.07 -8.67 15.32
CA SER A 44 17.21 -9.83 15.19
C SER A 44 16.18 -9.60 14.08
N ARG A 45 16.41 -10.24 12.94
CA ARG A 45 15.53 -10.14 11.76
C ARG A 45 14.14 -10.73 12.04
N SER A 46 13.09 -10.04 11.58
CA SER A 46 11.73 -10.56 11.59
C SER A 46 11.56 -11.68 10.56
N LYS A 47 10.67 -12.63 10.84
CA LYS A 47 10.21 -13.60 9.84
C LYS A 47 9.37 -12.87 8.78
N ASP A 48 9.41 -13.37 7.55
CA ASP A 48 8.58 -12.82 6.48
C ASP A 48 7.09 -13.06 6.77
N ASN A 49 6.28 -12.12 6.30
CA ASN A 49 4.83 -12.26 6.26
C ASN A 49 4.37 -12.21 4.79
N ILE A 50 3.17 -12.71 4.53
CA ILE A 50 2.64 -12.83 3.17
C ILE A 50 2.61 -11.48 2.43
N TYR A 51 2.31 -10.39 3.13
CA TYR A 51 2.18 -9.05 2.54
C TYR A 51 3.53 -8.46 2.13
N ASN A 52 4.59 -8.72 2.91
CA ASN A 52 5.94 -8.32 2.54
C ASN A 52 6.40 -9.09 1.30
N SER A 53 6.24 -10.41 1.28
CA SER A 53 6.68 -11.25 0.16
C SER A 53 5.97 -10.89 -1.15
N ILE A 54 4.64 -10.74 -1.12
CA ILE A 54 3.88 -10.34 -2.32
C ILE A 54 4.06 -8.87 -2.67
N GLY A 55 4.35 -8.01 -1.69
CA GLY A 55 4.68 -6.60 -1.93
C GLY A 55 5.98 -6.49 -2.72
N THR A 56 7.04 -7.14 -2.25
CA THR A 56 8.35 -7.14 -2.91
C THR A 56 8.28 -7.63 -4.35
N VAL A 57 7.65 -8.78 -4.61
CA VAL A 57 7.57 -9.29 -5.99
C VAL A 57 6.81 -8.33 -6.92
N VAL A 58 5.79 -7.64 -6.42
CA VAL A 58 5.03 -6.67 -7.22
C VAL A 58 5.85 -5.42 -7.53
N HIS A 59 6.65 -4.91 -6.59
CA HIS A 59 7.53 -3.77 -6.85
C HIS A 59 8.63 -4.14 -7.85
N ASP A 60 9.31 -5.27 -7.64
CA ASP A 60 10.34 -5.78 -8.57
C ASP A 60 9.76 -5.98 -9.98
N ASP A 61 8.53 -6.49 -10.09
CA ASP A 61 7.86 -6.68 -11.37
C ASP A 61 7.46 -5.35 -12.02
N LEU A 62 7.02 -4.35 -11.24
CA LEU A 62 6.67 -3.03 -11.76
C LEU A 62 7.91 -2.29 -12.28
N GLU A 63 9.04 -2.35 -11.57
CA GLU A 63 10.33 -1.84 -12.05
C GLU A 63 10.66 -2.43 -13.44
N LYS A 64 10.64 -3.75 -13.58
CA LYS A 64 10.90 -4.44 -14.85
C LYS A 64 9.91 -4.07 -15.95
N ILE A 65 8.64 -3.88 -15.61
CA ILE A 65 7.62 -3.46 -16.58
C ILE A 65 7.94 -2.07 -17.12
N TYR A 66 8.28 -1.11 -16.25
CA TYR A 66 8.62 0.25 -16.67
C TYR A 66 9.97 0.35 -17.40
N HIS A 67 10.83 -0.67 -17.25
CA HIS A 67 12.05 -0.83 -18.06
C HIS A 67 11.85 -1.67 -19.34
N ASN A 68 10.61 -2.05 -19.67
CA ASN A 68 10.26 -2.90 -20.81
C ASN A 68 10.91 -4.30 -20.80
N GLU A 69 11.29 -4.79 -19.63
CA GLU A 69 11.90 -6.11 -19.44
C GLU A 69 10.85 -7.20 -19.16
N GLN A 70 9.64 -6.80 -18.79
CA GLN A 70 8.56 -7.71 -18.40
C GLN A 70 7.17 -7.18 -18.77
N THR A 71 6.21 -8.08 -18.96
CA THR A 71 4.79 -7.79 -19.18
C THR A 71 3.96 -7.97 -17.91
N LEU A 72 2.79 -7.32 -17.84
CA LEU A 72 1.82 -7.54 -16.75
C LEU A 72 1.37 -9.01 -16.63
N ARG A 73 1.32 -9.76 -17.74
CA ARG A 73 0.99 -11.19 -17.73
C ARG A 73 2.05 -12.02 -17.00
N GLN A 74 3.33 -11.73 -17.22
CA GLN A 74 4.42 -12.38 -16.49
C GLN A 74 4.40 -11.99 -15.01
N ALA A 75 4.18 -10.70 -14.69
CA ALA A 75 4.03 -10.25 -13.32
C ALA A 75 2.87 -10.95 -12.58
N LYS A 76 1.73 -11.14 -13.25
CA LYS A 76 0.60 -11.93 -12.70
C LYS A 76 1.01 -13.36 -12.37
N LYS A 77 1.83 -13.99 -13.21
CA LYS A 77 2.34 -15.35 -12.97
C LYS A 77 3.27 -15.36 -11.75
N ASN A 78 4.22 -14.42 -11.66
CA ASN A 78 5.14 -14.28 -10.54
C ASN A 78 4.37 -14.07 -9.23
N PHE A 79 3.41 -13.15 -9.20
CA PHE A 79 2.55 -12.91 -8.05
C PHE A 79 1.83 -14.17 -7.55
N ASN A 80 1.20 -14.93 -8.45
CA ASN A 80 0.49 -16.15 -8.07
C ASN A 80 1.45 -17.26 -7.60
N ASN A 81 2.63 -17.37 -8.21
CA ASN A 81 3.68 -18.29 -7.77
C ASN A 81 4.18 -17.94 -6.37
N THR A 82 4.47 -16.67 -6.08
CA THR A 82 4.88 -16.20 -4.76
C THR A 82 3.85 -16.53 -3.69
N ILE A 83 2.56 -16.38 -3.98
CA ILE A 83 1.50 -16.80 -3.04
C ILE A 83 1.62 -18.30 -2.74
N LYS A 84 1.75 -19.14 -3.77
CA LYS A 84 1.89 -20.60 -3.59
C LYS A 84 3.13 -20.94 -2.76
N GLU A 85 4.28 -20.35 -3.07
CA GLU A 85 5.52 -20.57 -2.33
C GLU A 85 5.41 -20.15 -0.86
N CYS A 86 4.75 -19.03 -0.58
CA CYS A 86 4.48 -18.62 0.81
C CYS A 86 3.58 -19.64 1.52
N GLU A 87 2.53 -20.14 0.86
CA GLU A 87 1.64 -21.14 1.44
C GLU A 87 2.36 -22.47 1.72
N ASP A 88 3.22 -22.92 0.80
CA ASP A 88 4.07 -24.11 0.95
C ASP A 88 5.04 -23.95 2.14
N LYS A 89 5.52 -22.73 2.41
CA LYS A 89 6.34 -22.36 3.57
C LYS A 89 5.53 -22.12 4.85
N GLY A 90 4.21 -22.27 4.82
CA GLY A 90 3.32 -22.00 5.95
C GLY A 90 3.09 -20.51 6.27
N ILE A 91 3.53 -19.60 5.40
CA ILE A 91 3.27 -18.15 5.48
C ILE A 91 1.89 -17.89 4.85
N LYS A 92 0.89 -17.64 5.70
CA LYS A 92 -0.52 -17.59 5.28
C LYS A 92 -1.11 -16.19 5.40
N PHE A 93 -2.14 -15.93 4.59
CA PHE A 93 -3.04 -14.81 4.82
C PHE A 93 -3.75 -14.91 6.16
N PRO A 94 -4.13 -13.78 6.78
CA PRO A 94 -5.00 -13.77 7.95
C PRO A 94 -6.28 -14.56 7.66
N SER A 95 -6.64 -15.46 8.58
CA SER A 95 -7.83 -16.32 8.41
C SER A 95 -9.14 -15.63 8.76
N ASN A 96 -9.09 -14.42 9.33
CA ASN A 96 -10.28 -13.66 9.71
C ASN A 96 -10.15 -12.19 9.22
N PRO A 97 -11.11 -11.68 8.42
CA PRO A 97 -12.22 -12.43 7.83
C PRO A 97 -11.74 -13.47 6.81
N PRO A 98 -12.48 -14.58 6.60
CA PRO A 98 -12.09 -15.65 5.66
C PRO A 98 -12.01 -15.15 4.21
N THR A 99 -12.67 -14.03 3.91
CA THR A 99 -12.68 -13.39 2.59
C THR A 99 -11.41 -12.59 2.30
N THR A 100 -10.49 -12.43 3.27
CA THR A 100 -9.28 -11.59 3.12
C THR A 100 -8.43 -12.01 1.92
N LYS A 101 -8.03 -13.28 1.84
CA LYS A 101 -7.25 -13.83 0.72
C LYS A 101 -8.00 -13.64 -0.60
N ILE A 102 -9.27 -14.08 -0.64
CA ILE A 102 -10.09 -14.08 -1.85
C ILE A 102 -10.23 -12.65 -2.42
N ASN A 103 -10.58 -11.68 -1.58
CA ASN A 103 -10.75 -10.30 -2.01
C ASN A 103 -9.42 -9.68 -2.43
N TYR A 104 -8.32 -9.97 -1.73
CA TYR A 104 -7.00 -9.48 -2.08
C TYR A 104 -6.59 -9.97 -3.48
N ILE A 105 -6.67 -11.28 -3.73
CA ILE A 105 -6.32 -11.89 -5.01
C ILE A 105 -7.20 -11.37 -6.15
N LYS A 106 -8.53 -11.24 -5.93
CA LYS A 106 -9.44 -10.67 -6.94
C LYS A 106 -9.03 -9.25 -7.35
N ASN A 107 -8.69 -8.40 -6.38
CA ASN A 107 -8.24 -7.04 -6.66
C ASN A 107 -6.92 -7.01 -7.44
N MET A 108 -5.94 -7.82 -7.02
CA MET A 108 -4.62 -7.85 -7.67
C MET A 108 -4.66 -8.49 -9.06
N ASN A 109 -5.42 -9.55 -9.26
CA ASN A 109 -5.61 -10.12 -10.61
C ASN A 109 -6.26 -9.11 -11.56
N HIS A 110 -7.29 -8.40 -11.09
CA HIS A 110 -7.88 -7.31 -11.87
C HIS A 110 -6.87 -6.20 -12.18
N PHE A 111 -5.95 -5.87 -11.25
CA PHE A 111 -4.84 -4.96 -11.52
C PHE A 111 -4.00 -5.45 -12.70
N PHE A 112 -3.47 -6.66 -12.64
CA PHE A 112 -2.62 -7.18 -13.72
C PHE A 112 -3.33 -7.27 -15.07
N ASP A 113 -4.64 -7.52 -15.08
CA ASP A 113 -5.40 -7.67 -16.31
C ASP A 113 -5.78 -6.32 -16.95
N ASN A 114 -5.80 -5.22 -16.19
CA ASN A 114 -6.41 -3.95 -16.64
C ASN A 114 -5.56 -2.70 -16.39
N TYR A 115 -4.44 -2.80 -15.67
CA TYR A 115 -3.60 -1.65 -15.35
C TYR A 115 -3.02 -1.02 -16.62
N LYS A 116 -3.12 0.30 -16.72
CA LYS A 116 -2.58 1.04 -17.86
C LYS A 116 -1.17 1.50 -17.51
N ILE A 117 -0.18 0.87 -18.13
CA ILE A 117 1.22 1.29 -18.00
C ILE A 117 1.32 2.73 -18.52
N LEU A 118 1.90 3.61 -17.70
CA LEU A 118 2.09 5.01 -18.08
C LEU A 118 3.17 5.09 -19.15
N ASN A 119 2.89 5.80 -20.24
CA ASN A 119 3.87 6.07 -21.28
C ASN A 119 4.73 7.28 -20.89
N THR A 120 5.62 7.09 -19.90
CA THR A 120 6.55 8.12 -19.42
C THR A 120 7.89 7.50 -19.06
N GLN A 121 8.98 8.25 -19.23
CA GLN A 121 10.30 7.83 -18.74
C GLN A 121 10.31 7.91 -17.22
N MET A 122 10.30 6.76 -16.55
CA MET A 122 10.25 6.67 -15.10
C MET A 122 11.60 6.23 -14.57
N GLN A 123 12.14 6.96 -13.59
CA GLN A 123 13.24 6.44 -12.78
C GLN A 123 12.65 5.64 -11.63
N THR A 124 13.10 4.41 -11.44
CA THR A 124 12.61 3.52 -10.39
C THR A 124 13.71 3.19 -9.38
N GLU A 125 13.32 2.81 -8.16
CA GLU A 125 14.23 2.34 -7.11
C GLU A 125 15.42 3.29 -6.81
N GLN A 126 15.18 4.60 -6.87
CA GLN A 126 16.23 5.61 -6.75
C GLN A 126 16.68 5.78 -5.30
N PHE A 127 17.98 5.57 -5.04
CA PHE A 127 18.57 5.84 -3.74
C PHE A 127 18.61 7.35 -3.48
N VAL A 128 18.12 7.74 -2.31
CA VAL A 128 18.15 9.13 -1.85
C VAL A 128 18.69 9.18 -0.42
N LEU A 129 19.50 10.20 -0.15
CA LEU A 129 20.11 10.50 1.14
C LEU A 129 19.80 11.95 1.49
N TYR A 130 18.94 12.13 2.50
CA TYR A 130 18.50 13.43 2.99
C TYR A 130 19.25 13.80 4.26
N LYS A 131 19.78 15.03 4.33
CA LYS A 131 20.44 15.57 5.54
C LYS A 131 19.62 16.70 6.16
N ILE A 132 19.49 16.65 7.48
CA ILE A 132 18.73 17.62 8.29
C ILE A 132 19.67 18.19 9.36
N PRO A 133 19.85 19.53 9.46
CA PRO A 133 20.67 20.12 10.51
C PRO A 133 20.14 19.79 11.92
N LYS A 134 21.03 19.37 12.82
CA LYS A 134 20.76 19.24 14.27
C LYS A 134 20.87 20.58 15.00
N ILE A 135 21.74 21.45 14.48
CA ILE A 135 22.08 22.76 15.05
C ILE A 135 21.93 23.85 13.96
N GLU A 136 21.90 25.11 14.37
CA GLU A 136 21.67 26.26 13.47
C GLU A 136 22.77 26.43 12.41
N LYS A 137 24.01 26.11 12.76
CA LYS A 137 25.20 26.30 11.91
C LYS A 137 26.03 25.02 11.85
N PRO A 138 25.53 23.97 11.16
CA PRO A 138 26.24 22.71 11.04
C PRO A 138 27.53 22.90 10.24
N LYS A 139 28.63 22.29 10.68
CA LYS A 139 29.95 22.36 10.03
C LYS A 139 30.36 21.03 9.44
N ASP A 140 30.10 19.96 10.17
CA ASP A 140 30.57 18.61 9.85
C ASP A 140 29.40 17.63 9.72
N ASP A 141 29.67 16.43 9.18
CA ASP A 141 28.63 15.41 8.95
C ASP A 141 27.87 15.01 10.23
N GLU A 142 28.52 15.11 11.40
CA GLU A 142 27.95 14.77 12.71
C GLU A 142 26.87 15.74 13.19
N ASP A 143 26.91 16.99 12.67
CA ASP A 143 25.93 18.03 12.94
C ASP A 143 24.62 17.83 12.16
N TYR A 144 24.54 16.77 11.34
CA TYR A 144 23.36 16.41 10.58
C TYR A 144 22.74 15.09 11.06
N ILE A 145 21.43 15.01 10.93
CA ILE A 145 20.69 13.76 10.88
C ILE A 145 20.68 13.31 9.42
N TRP A 146 21.16 12.09 9.16
CA TRP A 146 21.15 11.49 7.84
C TRP A 146 20.02 10.47 7.73
N VAL A 147 19.20 10.59 6.70
CA VAL A 147 18.10 9.68 6.41
C VAL A 147 18.29 9.10 5.01
N GLN A 148 18.38 7.78 4.89
CA GLN A 148 18.43 7.08 3.61
C GLN A 148 17.04 6.55 3.21
N MET A 149 16.81 6.46 1.92
CA MET A 149 15.58 5.92 1.33
C MET A 149 15.80 5.39 -0.08
N TYR A 150 14.84 4.60 -0.54
CA TYR A 150 14.66 4.23 -1.94
C TYR A 150 13.29 4.72 -2.38
N VAL A 151 13.25 5.52 -3.45
CA VAL A 151 12.02 6.05 -4.02
C VAL A 151 11.56 5.09 -5.12
N ASP A 152 10.37 4.50 -4.98
CA ASP A 152 9.84 3.51 -5.93
C ASP A 152 9.84 4.04 -7.36
N SER A 153 9.33 5.26 -7.57
CA SER A 153 9.15 5.88 -8.88
C SER A 153 9.25 7.40 -8.82
N ILE A 154 10.04 7.97 -9.72
CA ILE A 154 10.14 9.41 -10.01
C ILE A 154 9.76 9.61 -11.49
N MET A 155 8.71 10.39 -11.74
CA MET A 155 8.19 10.65 -13.09
C MET A 155 8.39 12.12 -13.46
N PRO A 156 8.96 12.45 -14.63
CA PRO A 156 9.12 13.82 -15.08
C PRO A 156 7.78 14.42 -15.49
N ILE A 157 7.63 15.71 -15.24
CA ILE A 157 6.58 16.56 -15.79
C ILE A 157 7.22 17.48 -16.81
N TYR A 158 6.63 17.48 -18.01
CA TYR A 158 6.97 18.41 -19.07
C TYR A 158 5.82 19.40 -19.28
N GLU A 159 6.16 20.67 -19.46
CA GLU A 159 5.24 21.74 -19.82
C GLU A 159 5.74 22.37 -21.12
N ASN A 160 4.90 22.40 -22.16
CA ASN A 160 5.28 22.87 -23.50
C ASN A 160 6.54 22.18 -24.09
N GLY A 161 6.78 20.92 -23.71
CA GLY A 161 7.94 20.14 -24.15
C GLY A 161 9.21 20.35 -23.29
N GLU A 162 9.19 21.27 -22.34
CA GLU A 162 10.32 21.54 -21.44
C GLU A 162 10.13 20.85 -20.10
N PHE A 163 11.23 20.32 -19.53
CA PHE A 163 11.21 19.69 -18.22
C PHE A 163 10.94 20.73 -17.13
N LYS A 164 9.95 20.47 -16.27
CA LYS A 164 9.51 21.42 -15.25
C LYS A 164 9.78 20.94 -13.82
N SER A 165 9.37 19.72 -13.52
CA SER A 165 9.38 19.15 -12.17
C SER A 165 9.26 17.63 -12.24
N VAL A 166 9.19 16.99 -11.08
CA VAL A 166 8.88 15.55 -10.98
C VAL A 166 7.67 15.28 -10.08
N ILE A 167 7.05 14.13 -10.31
CA ILE A 167 6.09 13.47 -9.42
C ILE A 167 6.79 12.30 -8.74
N ILE A 168 6.69 12.23 -7.43
CA ILE A 168 7.07 11.03 -6.67
C ILE A 168 5.84 10.15 -6.52
N ASN A 169 5.98 8.90 -6.92
CA ASN A 169 4.95 7.89 -6.78
C ASN A 169 5.49 6.71 -5.99
N ASP A 170 4.74 6.31 -4.97
CA ASP A 170 5.01 5.10 -4.18
C ASP A 170 3.90 4.07 -4.46
N TRP A 171 4.28 2.87 -4.88
CA TRP A 171 3.32 1.82 -5.19
C TRP A 171 2.87 1.13 -3.90
N LYS A 172 1.56 0.92 -3.75
CA LYS A 172 1.01 0.24 -2.57
C LYS A 172 0.11 -0.92 -2.95
N THR A 173 0.50 -2.11 -2.53
CA THR A 173 -0.33 -3.33 -2.56
C THR A 173 -1.22 -3.48 -1.31
N SER A 174 -1.19 -2.51 -0.39
CA SER A 174 -1.93 -2.53 0.87
C SER A 174 -3.38 -2.07 0.71
N SER A 175 -4.16 -2.19 1.79
CA SER A 175 -5.45 -1.48 1.88
C SER A 175 -5.24 0.03 1.95
N LYS A 176 -6.31 0.79 1.66
CA LYS A 176 -6.33 2.26 1.76
C LYS A 176 -6.07 2.72 3.20
N PHE A 177 -5.47 3.88 3.32
CA PHE A 177 -5.18 4.52 4.60
C PHE A 177 -6.43 5.20 5.19
N THR A 178 -6.56 5.15 6.50
CA THR A 178 -7.43 6.02 7.29
C THR A 178 -6.86 7.43 7.37
N LYS A 179 -7.65 8.41 7.81
CA LYS A 179 -7.20 9.81 7.94
C LYS A 179 -5.95 9.94 8.83
N LYS A 180 -5.88 9.18 9.93
CA LYS A 180 -4.72 9.15 10.82
C LYS A 180 -3.49 8.55 10.12
N GLU A 181 -3.68 7.42 9.44
CA GLU A 181 -2.59 6.76 8.72
C GLU A 181 -2.06 7.62 7.56
N LEU A 182 -2.88 8.46 6.94
CA LEU A 182 -2.43 9.36 5.87
C LEU A 182 -1.33 10.31 6.33
N LEU A 183 -1.43 10.87 7.55
CA LEU A 183 -0.37 11.72 8.10
C LEU A 183 0.90 10.90 8.35
N ASP A 184 0.77 9.76 9.04
CA ASP A 184 1.92 8.93 9.41
C ASP A 184 2.65 8.38 8.18
N LYS A 185 1.90 7.92 7.18
CA LYS A 185 2.43 7.42 5.90
C LYS A 185 2.88 8.55 4.98
N GLY A 186 2.21 9.70 5.04
CA GLY A 186 2.54 10.91 4.28
C GLY A 186 3.96 11.41 4.54
N ARG A 187 4.43 11.31 5.79
CA ARG A 187 5.83 11.64 6.14
C ARG A 187 6.86 10.89 5.27
N GLN A 188 6.57 9.66 4.85
CA GLN A 188 7.45 8.93 3.91
C GLN A 188 7.60 9.69 2.59
N LEU A 189 6.48 10.13 2.01
CA LEU A 189 6.45 10.89 0.76
C LEU A 189 7.10 12.25 0.90
N ILE A 190 6.92 12.91 2.04
CA ILE A 190 7.58 14.20 2.34
C ILE A 190 9.09 14.03 2.42
N ILE A 191 9.58 12.99 3.09
CA ILE A 191 11.01 12.68 3.14
C ILE A 191 11.55 12.41 1.73
N TYR A 192 10.81 11.67 0.89
CA TYR A 192 11.20 11.45 -0.51
C TYR A 192 11.30 12.77 -1.27
N LYS A 193 10.30 13.65 -1.14
CA LYS A 193 10.31 14.98 -1.75
C LYS A 193 11.55 15.78 -1.35
N LEU A 194 11.73 15.98 -0.04
CA LEU A 194 12.81 16.81 0.49
C LEU A 194 14.19 16.24 0.13
N GLY A 195 14.33 14.92 0.17
CA GLY A 195 15.56 14.23 -0.21
C GLY A 195 15.87 14.37 -1.71
N VAL A 196 14.89 14.16 -2.59
CA VAL A 196 15.07 14.32 -4.04
C VAL A 196 15.43 15.76 -4.39
N GLU A 197 14.70 16.74 -3.86
CA GLU A 197 14.97 18.15 -4.09
C GLU A 197 16.37 18.55 -3.61
N GLN A 198 16.76 18.11 -2.41
CA GLN A 198 18.07 18.44 -1.84
C GLN A 198 19.22 17.79 -2.62
N MET A 199 19.06 16.57 -3.11
CA MET A 199 20.13 15.86 -3.82
C MET A 199 20.30 16.29 -5.27
N THR A 200 19.20 16.66 -5.93
CA THR A 200 19.18 16.86 -7.38
C THR A 200 18.97 18.33 -7.78
N GLY A 201 18.45 19.17 -6.88
CA GLY A 201 18.00 20.52 -7.19
C GLY A 201 16.70 20.58 -8.01
N VAL A 202 16.09 19.42 -8.31
CA VAL A 202 14.88 19.33 -9.13
C VAL A 202 13.64 19.48 -8.25
N PRO A 203 12.69 20.37 -8.59
CA PRO A 203 11.47 20.55 -7.82
C PRO A 203 10.54 19.35 -7.93
N VAL A 204 9.95 18.95 -6.81
CA VAL A 204 8.93 17.90 -6.71
C VAL A 204 7.57 18.58 -6.53
N SER A 205 6.76 18.55 -7.59
CA SER A 205 5.45 19.24 -7.60
C SER A 205 4.33 18.41 -6.99
N LYS A 206 4.46 17.08 -7.01
CA LYS A 206 3.44 16.17 -6.46
C LYS A 206 4.06 14.94 -5.85
N VAL A 207 3.42 14.45 -4.79
CA VAL A 207 3.74 13.16 -4.19
C VAL A 207 2.44 12.38 -3.98
N GLY A 208 2.48 11.06 -4.07
CA GLY A 208 1.30 10.25 -3.82
C GLY A 208 1.54 8.76 -3.89
N TRP A 209 0.46 8.02 -3.66
CA TRP A 209 0.46 6.56 -3.73
C TRP A 209 -0.34 6.08 -4.92
N THR A 210 0.25 5.21 -5.72
CA THR A 210 -0.54 4.38 -6.63
C THR A 210 -1.05 3.16 -5.86
N MET A 211 -2.33 3.20 -5.49
CA MET A 211 -2.97 2.18 -4.67
C MET A 211 -3.45 1.02 -5.54
N LEU A 212 -2.62 -0.01 -5.73
CA LEU A 212 -2.82 -1.07 -6.73
C LEU A 212 -4.09 -1.91 -6.50
N LYS A 213 -4.62 -1.97 -5.28
CA LYS A 213 -5.90 -2.65 -4.98
C LYS A 213 -7.14 -1.83 -5.33
N TYR A 214 -6.97 -0.57 -5.71
CA TYR A 214 -8.05 0.38 -5.85
C TYR A 214 -8.03 1.06 -7.23
N VAL A 215 -9.19 1.55 -7.60
CA VAL A 215 -9.44 2.35 -8.80
C VAL A 215 -10.37 3.51 -8.43
N TYR A 216 -10.39 4.55 -9.26
CA TYR A 216 -11.48 5.50 -9.25
C TYR A 216 -12.55 5.05 -10.24
N SER A 217 -13.77 4.86 -9.72
CA SER A 217 -14.97 4.75 -10.55
C SER A 217 -15.50 6.16 -10.80
N CYS A 218 -15.44 6.58 -12.06
CA CYS A 218 -15.63 7.96 -12.46
C CYS A 218 -16.93 8.14 -13.24
N TYR A 219 -17.60 9.27 -13.00
CA TYR A 219 -18.76 9.67 -13.80
C TYR A 219 -18.91 11.19 -13.90
N LYS A 220 -19.48 11.67 -15.01
CA LYS A 220 -19.87 13.09 -15.17
C LYS A 220 -21.27 13.33 -14.62
N THR A 221 -21.43 14.37 -13.81
CA THR A 221 -22.75 14.80 -13.33
C THR A 221 -23.56 15.42 -14.45
N LYS A 222 -24.90 15.42 -14.32
CA LYS A 222 -25.72 16.33 -15.13
C LYS A 222 -25.32 17.76 -14.80
N GLY A 223 -25.08 18.57 -15.82
CA GLY A 223 -24.83 20.00 -15.68
C GLY A 223 -26.00 20.83 -16.18
N SER A 224 -25.96 22.12 -15.89
CA SER A 224 -26.81 23.17 -16.45
C SER A 224 -25.95 24.34 -16.91
N LYS A 225 -26.54 25.34 -17.55
CA LYS A 225 -25.82 26.58 -17.94
C LYS A 225 -25.13 27.26 -16.75
N ALA A 226 -25.75 27.23 -15.56
CA ALA A 226 -25.20 27.83 -14.35
C ALA A 226 -24.21 26.91 -13.61
N ASN A 227 -24.28 25.59 -13.83
CA ASN A 227 -23.45 24.60 -13.16
C ASN A 227 -22.99 23.53 -14.15
N PRO A 228 -21.83 23.71 -14.82
CA PRO A 228 -21.39 22.78 -15.84
C PRO A 228 -21.15 21.36 -15.27
N PRO A 229 -21.23 20.31 -16.10
CA PRO A 229 -20.95 18.93 -15.70
C PRO A 229 -19.61 18.82 -14.97
N LYS A 230 -19.60 18.19 -13.79
CA LYS A 230 -18.37 17.93 -13.03
C LYS A 230 -18.05 16.45 -13.07
N THR A 231 -16.76 16.13 -13.14
CA THR A 231 -16.28 14.77 -12.92
C THR A 231 -16.34 14.43 -11.44
N LYS A 232 -17.05 13.36 -11.08
CA LYS A 232 -17.01 12.75 -9.76
C LYS A 232 -16.16 11.49 -9.83
N LYS A 233 -15.21 11.37 -8.92
CA LYS A 233 -14.36 10.19 -8.73
C LYS A 233 -14.72 9.54 -7.40
N SER A 234 -14.88 8.23 -7.39
CA SER A 234 -15.12 7.48 -6.16
C SER A 234 -14.10 6.36 -6.04
N LEU A 235 -13.36 6.33 -4.93
CA LEU A 235 -12.38 5.29 -4.67
C LEU A 235 -13.07 3.96 -4.36
N GLN A 236 -12.83 2.96 -5.20
CA GLN A 236 -13.39 1.62 -5.07
C GLN A 236 -12.29 0.57 -5.02
N GLN A 237 -12.55 -0.56 -4.37
CA GLN A 237 -11.71 -1.73 -4.58
C GLN A 237 -11.86 -2.18 -6.03
N ARG A 238 -10.77 -2.63 -6.67
CA ARG A 238 -10.79 -3.06 -8.07
C ARG A 238 -11.93 -4.01 -8.40
N LYS A 239 -12.15 -5.04 -7.59
CA LYS A 239 -13.20 -6.05 -7.74
C LYS A 239 -14.64 -5.51 -7.72
N ASP A 240 -14.83 -4.28 -7.24
CA ASP A 240 -16.13 -3.63 -7.06
C ASP A 240 -16.25 -2.34 -7.93
N GLY A 241 -15.30 -2.10 -8.84
CA GLY A 241 -15.20 -0.86 -9.62
C GLY A 241 -16.42 -0.57 -10.49
N VAL A 242 -16.90 -1.56 -11.27
CA VAL A 242 -18.12 -1.41 -12.07
C VAL A 242 -19.38 -1.49 -11.21
N LYS A 243 -19.36 -2.31 -10.15
CA LYS A 243 -20.47 -2.47 -9.22
C LYS A 243 -20.94 -1.13 -8.63
N PHE A 244 -20.01 -0.23 -8.32
CA PHE A 244 -20.33 1.13 -7.86
C PHE A 244 -21.18 1.94 -8.85
N LEU A 245 -20.99 1.72 -10.15
CA LEU A 245 -21.68 2.43 -11.22
C LEU A 245 -23.03 1.79 -11.58
N LYS A 246 -23.32 0.56 -11.10
CA LYS A 246 -24.48 -0.25 -11.50
C LYS A 246 -25.78 0.55 -11.62
N LYS A 247 -26.23 1.17 -10.51
CA LYS A 247 -27.51 1.92 -10.48
C LYS A 247 -27.55 3.01 -11.55
N ARG A 248 -26.45 3.76 -11.69
CA ARG A 248 -26.37 4.86 -12.66
C ARG A 248 -26.43 4.34 -14.08
N LEU A 249 -25.77 3.22 -14.37
CA LEU A 249 -25.80 2.62 -15.70
C LEU A 249 -27.19 2.08 -16.03
N VAL A 250 -27.86 1.40 -15.09
CA VAL A 250 -29.25 0.92 -15.29
C VAL A 250 -30.17 2.10 -15.62
N ASP A 251 -30.08 3.20 -14.87
CA ASP A 251 -30.84 4.42 -15.13
C ASP A 251 -30.54 5.04 -16.51
N GLU A 252 -29.35 4.83 -17.09
CA GLU A 252 -29.01 5.33 -18.43
C GLU A 252 -29.59 4.44 -19.52
N TYR A 253 -29.47 3.12 -19.39
CA TYR A 253 -30.08 2.18 -20.34
C TYR A 253 -31.60 2.34 -20.41
N ILE A 254 -32.26 2.53 -19.26
CA ILE A 254 -33.71 2.82 -19.25
C ILE A 254 -34.02 4.12 -20.02
N LYS A 255 -33.19 5.17 -19.89
CA LYS A 255 -33.37 6.42 -20.67
C LYS A 255 -33.12 6.22 -22.16
N MET A 256 -32.32 5.23 -22.54
CA MET A 256 -32.08 4.84 -23.93
C MET A 256 -33.21 3.97 -24.50
N GLY A 257 -34.25 3.66 -23.71
CA GLY A 257 -35.44 2.93 -24.15
C GLY A 257 -35.45 1.43 -23.81
N TYR A 258 -34.45 0.94 -23.08
CA TYR A 258 -34.43 -0.45 -22.61
C TYR A 258 -35.49 -0.63 -21.52
N ASP A 259 -36.15 -1.78 -21.47
CA ASP A 259 -36.97 -2.12 -20.31
C ASP A 259 -36.08 -2.40 -19.08
N THR A 260 -36.69 -2.36 -17.89
CA THR A 260 -35.98 -2.51 -16.62
C THR A 260 -35.20 -3.82 -16.51
N ILE A 261 -35.77 -4.93 -16.99
CA ILE A 261 -35.13 -6.26 -16.91
C ILE A 261 -33.94 -6.30 -17.88
N GLU A 262 -34.13 -5.82 -19.10
CA GLU A 262 -33.06 -5.76 -20.10
C GLU A 262 -31.89 -4.89 -19.64
N ALA A 263 -32.17 -3.72 -19.06
CA ALA A 263 -31.16 -2.82 -18.49
C ALA A 263 -30.40 -3.49 -17.33
N GLU A 264 -31.11 -4.14 -16.40
CA GLU A 264 -30.50 -4.86 -15.27
C GLU A 264 -29.62 -6.03 -15.73
N LEU A 265 -30.05 -6.81 -16.73
CA LEU A 265 -29.28 -7.91 -17.29
C LEU A 265 -28.03 -7.40 -18.03
N THR A 266 -28.17 -6.34 -18.82
CA THR A 266 -27.07 -5.74 -19.59
C THR A 266 -25.99 -5.20 -18.65
N VAL A 267 -26.38 -4.40 -17.67
CA VAL A 267 -25.43 -3.87 -16.67
C VAL A 267 -24.93 -4.98 -15.74
N GLY A 268 -25.75 -5.99 -15.43
CA GLY A 268 -25.37 -7.16 -14.65
C GLY A 268 -24.18 -7.91 -15.26
N LYS A 269 -24.15 -8.09 -16.59
CA LYS A 269 -23.00 -8.67 -17.30
C LYS A 269 -21.73 -7.83 -17.12
N MET A 270 -21.83 -6.51 -17.23
CA MET A 270 -20.69 -5.59 -17.01
C MET A 270 -20.17 -5.68 -15.57
N VAL A 271 -21.06 -5.73 -14.58
CA VAL A 271 -20.70 -5.87 -13.16
C VAL A 271 -20.02 -7.21 -12.88
N ASN A 272 -20.52 -8.31 -13.47
CA ASN A 272 -19.95 -9.64 -13.28
C ASN A 272 -18.55 -9.77 -13.90
N ASN A 273 -18.35 -9.17 -15.08
CA ASN A 273 -17.04 -9.13 -15.74
C ASN A 273 -16.12 -8.03 -15.17
N ASN A 274 -16.69 -7.12 -14.38
CA ASN A 274 -16.06 -5.89 -13.88
C ASN A 274 -15.37 -5.09 -15.00
N ASP A 275 -16.05 -4.98 -16.14
CA ASP A 275 -15.56 -4.36 -17.37
C ASP A 275 -16.61 -3.40 -17.96
N LEU A 276 -16.15 -2.25 -18.47
CA LEU A 276 -16.96 -1.22 -19.13
C LEU A 276 -16.71 -1.14 -20.65
N SER A 277 -15.90 -2.02 -21.22
CA SER A 277 -15.54 -2.01 -22.64
C SER A 277 -16.77 -2.04 -23.57
N SER A 278 -17.84 -2.72 -23.15
CA SER A 278 -19.11 -2.86 -23.88
C SER A 278 -20.06 -1.68 -23.72
N LEU A 279 -19.64 -0.56 -23.11
CA LEU A 279 -20.48 0.64 -23.04
C LEU A 279 -20.77 1.21 -24.44
N PRO A 280 -21.98 1.71 -24.70
CA PRO A 280 -22.28 2.55 -25.86
C PRO A 280 -21.38 3.79 -25.89
N ASN A 281 -21.05 4.27 -27.09
CA ASN A 281 -20.12 5.40 -27.26
C ASN A 281 -20.57 6.67 -26.51
N GLU A 282 -21.87 6.92 -26.44
CA GLU A 282 -22.45 8.04 -25.67
C GLU A 282 -22.20 7.95 -24.15
N LEU A 283 -22.06 6.73 -23.61
CA LEU A 283 -21.80 6.51 -22.19
C LEU A 283 -20.30 6.44 -21.86
N LYS A 284 -19.42 6.09 -22.81
CA LYS A 284 -17.96 6.04 -22.60
C LYS A 284 -17.36 7.37 -22.15
N ASN A 285 -17.91 8.49 -22.64
CA ASN A 285 -17.47 9.84 -22.25
C ASN A 285 -18.06 10.31 -20.90
N LYS A 286 -19.01 9.55 -20.36
CA LYS A 286 -19.76 9.87 -19.13
C LYS A 286 -19.36 8.97 -17.97
N TYR A 287 -18.90 7.74 -18.21
CA TYR A 287 -18.51 6.75 -17.20
C TYR A 287 -17.20 6.07 -17.60
N TRP A 288 -16.25 6.00 -16.67
CA TRP A 288 -14.99 5.28 -16.87
C TRP A 288 -14.39 4.80 -15.56
N ILE A 289 -13.39 3.94 -15.66
CA ILE A 289 -12.54 3.52 -14.54
C ILE A 289 -11.11 3.94 -14.84
N GLU A 290 -10.43 4.48 -13.83
CA GLU A 290 -9.01 4.85 -13.91
C GLU A 290 -8.25 4.34 -12.69
N ASP A 291 -6.95 4.15 -12.84
CA ASP A 291 -6.08 3.68 -11.77
C ASP A 291 -6.00 4.72 -10.64
N CYS A 292 -5.92 4.25 -9.40
CA CYS A 292 -5.91 5.13 -8.23
C CYS A 292 -4.50 5.69 -7.99
N PHE A 293 -4.31 6.97 -8.28
CA PHE A 293 -3.28 7.81 -7.68
C PHE A 293 -3.91 8.62 -6.55
N LEU A 294 -3.48 8.35 -5.32
CA LEU A 294 -3.89 9.08 -4.12
C LEU A 294 -2.82 10.13 -3.83
N GLU A 295 -3.06 11.36 -4.29
CA GLU A 295 -2.21 12.51 -4.03
C GLU A 295 -2.20 12.84 -2.54
N TYR A 296 -1.02 13.09 -1.99
CA TYR A 296 -0.84 13.61 -0.63
C TYR A 296 -0.50 15.08 -0.75
N GLU A 297 -1.47 15.93 -0.43
CA GLU A 297 -1.29 17.37 -0.41
C GLU A 297 -0.32 17.76 0.70
N PHE A 298 0.55 18.72 0.40
CA PHE A 298 1.53 19.25 1.34
C PHE A 298 1.69 20.74 1.14
N ASP A 299 2.06 21.41 2.23
CA ASP A 299 2.44 22.80 2.32
C ASP A 299 3.67 22.92 3.24
N ASP A 300 4.16 24.14 3.43
CA ASP A 300 5.36 24.38 4.25
C ASP A 300 5.18 23.92 5.71
N GLU A 301 3.95 23.95 6.25
CA GLU A 301 3.65 23.45 7.59
C GLU A 301 3.87 21.93 7.68
N ILE A 302 3.38 21.18 6.69
CA ILE A 302 3.59 19.72 6.61
C ILE A 302 5.07 19.37 6.40
N LEU A 303 5.81 20.16 5.62
CA LEU A 303 7.25 19.95 5.44
C LEU A 303 8.01 20.14 6.75
N GLU A 304 7.70 21.20 7.48
CA GLU A 304 8.34 21.52 8.76
C GLU A 304 7.92 20.53 9.87
N GLU A 305 6.66 20.10 9.91
CA GLU A 305 6.19 19.03 10.80
C GLU A 305 7.00 17.76 10.60
N CYS A 306 7.21 17.35 9.36
CA CYS A 306 7.94 16.13 9.05
C CYS A 306 9.40 16.21 9.53
N ASN A 307 10.07 17.35 9.31
CA ASN A 307 11.44 17.57 9.80
C ASN A 307 11.53 17.56 11.33
N ASN A 308 10.57 18.20 12.00
CA ASN A 308 10.51 18.20 13.46
C ASN A 308 10.21 16.81 14.02
N TRP A 309 9.33 16.05 13.37
CA TRP A 309 9.09 14.65 13.72
C TRP A 309 10.38 13.81 13.63
N ILE A 310 11.18 13.98 12.57
CA ILE A 310 12.47 13.28 12.43
C ILE A 310 13.43 13.69 13.55
N LYS A 311 13.64 15.00 13.74
CA LYS A 311 14.54 15.54 14.77
C LYS A 311 14.18 15.03 16.16
N ASN A 312 12.90 15.13 16.54
CA ASN A 312 12.42 14.69 17.85
C ASN A 312 12.56 13.17 18.01
N THR A 313 12.21 12.39 16.99
CA THR A 313 12.33 10.93 17.03
C THR A 313 13.78 10.47 17.18
N VAL A 314 14.71 11.08 16.43
CA VAL A 314 16.15 10.78 16.52
C VAL A 314 16.68 11.16 17.89
N LYS A 315 16.32 12.34 18.41
CA LYS A 315 16.69 12.77 19.76
C LYS A 315 16.19 11.80 20.83
N GLU A 316 14.97 11.30 20.73
CA GLU A 316 14.45 10.28 21.66
C GLU A 316 15.25 8.98 21.58
N ILE A 317 15.56 8.51 20.37
CA ILE A 317 16.34 7.29 20.14
C ILE A 317 17.73 7.44 20.76
N GLU A 318 18.45 8.52 20.46
CA GLU A 318 19.83 8.74 20.89
C GLU A 318 19.94 8.95 22.40
N ASN A 319 18.91 9.53 23.03
CA ASN A 319 18.84 9.67 24.49
C ASN A 319 18.39 8.39 25.22
N THR A 320 17.91 7.38 24.50
CA THR A 320 17.44 6.14 25.11
C THR A 320 18.60 5.18 25.33
N GLN A 321 18.93 4.91 26.59
CA GLN A 321 19.91 3.88 26.94
C GLN A 321 19.46 2.50 26.45
N THR A 322 20.41 1.70 25.99
CA THR A 322 20.22 0.37 25.37
C THR A 322 19.84 -0.74 26.36
N ASN A 323 18.96 -0.44 27.31
CA ASN A 323 18.34 -1.39 28.22
C ASN A 323 16.94 -1.74 27.74
N VAL A 324 16.61 -3.04 27.60
CA VAL A 324 15.31 -3.53 27.11
C VAL A 324 14.09 -2.91 27.82
N ASN A 325 14.21 -2.55 29.10
CA ASN A 325 13.13 -1.94 29.87
C ASN A 325 12.72 -0.56 29.33
N ASN A 326 13.61 0.12 28.59
CA ASN A 326 13.31 1.39 27.94
C ASN A 326 12.59 1.23 26.58
N PHE A 327 12.35 -0.01 26.15
CA PHE A 327 11.73 -0.34 24.88
C PHE A 327 10.44 -1.12 25.09
N PRO A 328 9.38 -0.48 25.64
CA PRO A 328 8.13 -1.14 25.92
C PRO A 328 7.51 -1.71 24.63
N PRO A 329 6.82 -2.86 24.72
CA PRO A 329 6.07 -3.39 23.59
C PRO A 329 4.86 -2.51 23.29
N LYS A 330 4.40 -2.56 22.02
CA LYS A 330 3.08 -2.06 21.68
C LYS A 330 2.05 -2.79 22.54
N GLN A 331 1.13 -2.05 23.14
CA GLN A 331 0.01 -2.62 23.85
C GLN A 331 -0.84 -3.47 22.89
N ILE A 332 -1.07 -4.73 23.24
CA ILE A 332 -1.86 -5.65 22.43
C ILE A 332 -3.30 -5.62 22.96
N THR A 333 -4.19 -4.97 22.23
CA THR A 333 -5.63 -4.90 22.52
C THR A 333 -6.40 -5.78 21.55
N ASN A 334 -7.70 -6.00 21.81
CA ASN A 334 -8.55 -6.73 20.86
C ASN A 334 -8.65 -6.03 19.50
N ASP A 335 -8.57 -4.70 19.49
CA ASP A 335 -8.78 -3.87 18.30
C ASP A 335 -7.49 -3.64 17.51
N ASP A 336 -6.32 -3.68 18.18
CA ASP A 336 -5.02 -3.36 17.57
C ASP A 336 -4.05 -4.54 17.47
N ASN A 337 -4.52 -5.77 17.73
CA ASN A 337 -3.65 -6.95 17.67
C ASN A 337 -3.20 -7.33 16.25
N TYR A 338 -3.86 -6.82 15.20
CA TYR A 338 -3.59 -7.22 13.82
C TYR A 338 -2.11 -7.09 13.44
N PHE A 339 -1.46 -6.00 13.88
CA PHE A 339 -0.04 -5.78 13.67
C PHE A 339 0.82 -6.91 14.27
N CYS A 340 0.61 -7.24 15.54
CA CYS A 340 1.40 -8.26 16.24
C CYS A 340 1.15 -9.68 15.70
N PHE A 341 -0.06 -9.97 15.24
CA PHE A 341 -0.40 -11.30 14.72
C PHE A 341 0.03 -11.51 13.27
N ASN A 342 0.01 -10.46 12.43
CA ASN A 342 0.10 -10.62 10.98
C ASN A 342 1.20 -9.80 10.30
N LEU A 343 1.66 -8.70 10.91
CA LEU A 343 2.54 -7.72 10.22
C LEU A 343 3.96 -7.67 10.79
N CYS A 344 4.13 -7.72 12.11
CA CYS A 344 5.45 -7.49 12.73
C CYS A 344 6.47 -8.61 12.46
N GLY A 345 6.04 -9.76 11.94
CA GLY A 345 6.93 -10.87 11.62
C GLY A 345 7.61 -11.50 12.85
N ARG A 346 7.02 -11.38 14.04
CA ARG A 346 7.57 -11.94 15.30
C ARG A 346 6.57 -12.87 15.99
N PRO A 347 6.32 -14.07 15.45
CA PRO A 347 5.39 -15.03 16.05
C PRO A 347 5.81 -15.50 17.45
N ASP A 348 7.13 -15.48 17.72
CA ASP A 348 7.75 -15.94 18.97
C ASP A 348 7.95 -14.79 19.99
N CYS A 349 7.35 -13.62 19.74
CA CYS A 349 7.43 -12.49 20.65
C CYS A 349 6.82 -12.82 22.02
N ILE A 350 7.60 -12.66 23.10
CA ILE A 350 7.17 -12.98 24.47
C ILE A 350 5.87 -12.27 24.88
N HIS A 351 5.67 -11.03 24.44
CA HIS A 351 4.48 -10.25 24.75
C HIS A 351 3.24 -10.75 23.99
N LEU A 352 3.42 -11.19 22.75
CA LEU A 352 2.35 -11.84 21.98
C LEU A 352 1.98 -13.19 22.58
N LEU A 353 2.97 -13.99 22.98
CA LEU A 353 2.75 -15.29 23.62
C LEU A 353 2.02 -15.13 24.96
N LYS A 354 2.43 -14.15 25.78
CA LYS A 354 1.74 -13.79 27.03
C LYS A 354 0.28 -13.41 26.78
N TYR A 355 0.02 -12.50 25.83
CA TYR A 355 -1.34 -12.11 25.46
C TYR A 355 -2.18 -13.29 24.99
N LYS A 356 -1.63 -14.19 24.16
CA LYS A 356 -2.31 -15.41 23.71
C LYS A 356 -2.66 -16.34 24.87
N LYS A 357 -1.76 -16.50 25.84
CA LYS A 357 -1.97 -17.34 27.03
C LYS A 357 -3.07 -16.77 27.93
N GLU A 358 -3.03 -15.47 28.21
CA GLU A 358 -4.03 -14.78 29.03
C GLU A 358 -5.42 -14.79 28.39
N ASN A 359 -5.49 -14.80 27.06
CA ASN A 359 -6.74 -14.81 26.30
C ASN A 359 -7.09 -16.19 25.70
N ALA A 360 -6.47 -17.28 26.18
CA ALA A 360 -6.58 -18.61 25.57
C ALA A 360 -8.04 -19.11 25.45
N ASN A 361 -8.89 -18.79 26.43
CA ASN A 361 -10.31 -19.19 26.42
C ASN A 361 -11.10 -18.54 25.27
N LYS A 362 -10.74 -17.32 24.88
CA LYS A 362 -11.35 -16.61 23.74
C LYS A 362 -10.98 -17.30 22.43
N PHE A 363 -9.71 -17.62 22.24
CA PHE A 363 -9.23 -18.31 21.03
C PHE A 363 -9.76 -19.74 20.91
N LYS A 364 -9.91 -20.46 22.04
CA LYS A 364 -10.55 -21.79 22.07
C LYS A 364 -12.04 -21.74 21.69
N LYS A 365 -12.78 -20.72 22.17
CA LYS A 365 -14.18 -20.51 21.76
C LYS A 365 -14.28 -20.21 20.27
N GLU A 366 -13.43 -19.33 19.74
CA GLU A 366 -13.40 -19.02 18.30
C GLU A 366 -13.06 -20.24 17.42
N GLN A 367 -12.17 -21.13 17.87
CA GLN A 367 -11.87 -22.40 17.18
C GLN A 367 -13.07 -23.35 17.18
N LYS A 368 -13.73 -23.55 18.33
CA LYS A 368 -14.94 -24.38 18.44
C LYS A 368 -16.09 -23.85 17.57
N THR A 369 -16.33 -22.54 17.56
CA THR A 369 -17.37 -21.94 16.71
C THR A 369 -17.07 -22.15 15.22
N LYS A 370 -15.80 -22.00 14.79
CA LYS A 370 -15.39 -22.26 13.40
C LYS A 370 -15.56 -23.73 12.99
N GLU A 371 -15.28 -24.67 13.91
CA GLU A 371 -15.51 -26.10 13.66
C GLU A 371 -17.00 -26.42 13.51
N ILE A 372 -17.87 -25.80 14.33
CA ILE A 372 -19.32 -25.94 14.26
C ILE A 372 -19.85 -25.36 12.93
N ASP A 373 -19.42 -24.14 12.57
CA ASP A 373 -19.83 -23.47 11.33
C ASP A 373 -19.39 -24.24 10.08
N ASN A 374 -18.17 -24.81 10.08
CA ASN A 374 -17.70 -25.64 8.98
C ASN A 374 -18.47 -26.97 8.88
N LYS A 375 -18.81 -27.60 10.01
CA LYS A 375 -19.68 -28.78 10.03
C LYS A 375 -21.08 -28.47 9.50
N LEU A 376 -21.66 -27.33 9.88
CA LEU A 376 -22.95 -26.86 9.37
C LEU A 376 -22.91 -26.58 7.87
N LYS A 377 -21.88 -25.88 7.36
CA LYS A 377 -21.72 -25.65 5.92
C LYS A 377 -21.57 -26.93 5.11
N ASN A 378 -20.75 -27.87 5.58
CA ASN A 378 -20.59 -29.16 4.90
C ASN A 378 -21.89 -29.96 4.88
N LYS A 379 -22.69 -29.91 5.97
CA LYS A 379 -23.99 -30.56 6.03
C LYS A 379 -25.00 -29.95 5.05
N ILE A 380 -25.06 -28.61 4.94
CA ILE A 380 -25.92 -27.89 3.98
C ILE A 380 -25.50 -28.19 2.54
N THR A 381 -24.19 -28.27 2.26
CA THR A 381 -23.69 -28.57 0.90
C THR A 381 -24.04 -30.01 0.50
N MET A 382 -23.92 -30.98 1.41
CA MET A 382 -24.34 -32.36 1.18
C MET A 382 -25.86 -32.50 0.95
N ASP A 383 -26.69 -31.70 1.64
CA ASP A 383 -28.15 -31.73 1.47
C ASP A 383 -28.56 -31.18 0.09
N ILE A 384 -27.91 -30.12 -0.39
CA ILE A 384 -28.15 -29.54 -1.70
C ILE A 384 -27.76 -30.51 -2.82
N ASP A 385 -26.60 -31.18 -2.73
CA ASP A 385 -26.18 -32.18 -3.72
C ASP A 385 -27.11 -33.42 -3.77
N SER A 386 -27.81 -33.71 -2.66
CA SER A 386 -28.80 -34.80 -2.59
C SER A 386 -30.13 -34.44 -3.27
N LEU A 387 -30.45 -33.14 -3.41
CA LEU A 387 -31.66 -32.64 -4.06
C LEU A 387 -31.56 -32.65 -5.60
N PHE A 388 -30.35 -32.72 -6.17
CA PHE A 388 -30.11 -32.75 -7.61
C PHE A 388 -29.76 -34.13 -8.17
N LYS A 389 -29.78 -35.18 -7.33
CA LYS A 389 -29.73 -36.57 -7.80
C LYS A 389 -31.16 -37.08 -8.01
N LYS A 390 -31.69 -36.87 -9.21
CA LYS A 390 -32.68 -37.75 -9.84
C LYS A 390 -32.27 -37.99 -11.27
#